data_AF-A0A932MCG3-F1
#
_entry.id   AF-A0A932MCG3-F1
#
_cell.length_a   1.000
_cell.length_b   1.000
_cell.length_c   1.000
_cell.angle_alpha   90.00
_cell.angle_beta   90.00
_cell.angle_gamma   90.00
#
_symmetry.space_group_name_H-M   'P 1'
#
loop_
_entity.id
_entity.type
_entity.pdbx_description
1 polymer ?
#
loop_
_entity_poly.entity_id
_entity_poly.type
_entity_poly.pdbx_seq_one_letter_code
_entity_poly.pdbx_strand_id
1 'polypeptide(L)'
;AVTSARRSRVAPELPTMAESGLPGFDVTGWYGMLVPAGTAQPVVAKLHGDVTRALRAPEVHERLSGEGAEPVGNAPEQFAAFLRVETLKWAKVIRDAGVRPN
;
A
#
# COMPACT_ATOMS: atom_id res chain seq x y z
N ALA A 1 2.22 -16.31 -10.63
CA ALA A 1 1.46 -16.12 -9.37
C ALA A 1 1.61 -14.67 -8.92
N VAL A 2 0.57 -14.07 -8.33
CA VAL A 2 0.62 -12.70 -7.79
C VAL A 2 1.16 -12.71 -6.36
N THR A 3 1.83 -11.62 -5.96
CA THR A 3 2.52 -11.51 -4.66
C THR A 3 1.62 -11.02 -3.52
N SER A 4 0.41 -10.56 -3.85
CA SER A 4 -0.62 -10.17 -2.88
C SER A 4 -1.24 -11.38 -2.19
N ALA A 5 -1.70 -11.18 -0.95
CA ALA A 5 -2.43 -12.22 -0.20
C ALA A 5 -3.74 -12.67 -0.88
N ARG A 6 -4.30 -11.84 -1.77
CA ARG A 6 -5.52 -12.12 -2.54
C ARG A 6 -5.22 -12.04 -4.03
N ARG A 7 -6.00 -12.76 -4.85
CA ARG A 7 -5.88 -12.66 -6.30
C ARG A 7 -6.19 -11.25 -6.77
N SER A 8 -5.48 -10.81 -7.82
CA SER A 8 -5.70 -9.51 -8.43
C SER A 8 -7.01 -9.50 -9.22
N ARG A 9 -7.76 -8.40 -9.15
CA ARG A 9 -8.98 -8.24 -9.96
C ARG A 9 -8.70 -8.14 -11.45
N VAL A 10 -7.52 -7.64 -11.84
CA VAL A 10 -7.12 -7.51 -13.25
C VAL A 10 -6.48 -8.78 -13.82
N ALA A 11 -6.19 -9.77 -12.97
CA ALA A 11 -5.66 -11.07 -13.36
C ALA A 11 -6.18 -12.18 -12.42
N PRO A 12 -7.51 -12.43 -12.37
CA PRO A 12 -8.15 -13.32 -11.40
C PRO A 12 -7.81 -14.81 -11.60
N GLU A 13 -7.36 -15.18 -12.79
CA GLU A 13 -6.90 -16.52 -13.15
C GLU A 13 -5.54 -16.85 -12.55
N LEU A 14 -4.72 -15.85 -12.21
CA LEU A 14 -3.41 -16.07 -11.62
C LEU A 14 -3.54 -16.41 -10.12
N PRO A 15 -2.94 -17.52 -9.66
CA PRO A 15 -2.94 -17.84 -8.23
C PRO A 15 -2.05 -16.87 -7.45
N THR A 16 -2.26 -16.75 -6.15
CA THR A 16 -1.32 -16.05 -5.24
C THR A 16 -0.08 -16.91 -4.98
N MET A 17 1.00 -16.30 -4.49
CA MET A 17 2.17 -17.06 -4.01
C MET A 17 1.79 -17.99 -2.84
N ALA A 18 0.84 -17.58 -2.00
CA ALA A 18 0.32 -18.41 -0.91
C ALA A 18 -0.41 -19.67 -1.42
N GLU A 19 -1.22 -19.54 -2.47
CA GLU A 19 -1.84 -20.67 -3.17
C GLU A 19 -0.79 -21.54 -3.92
N SER A 20 0.35 -20.96 -4.27
CA SER A 20 1.42 -21.61 -5.05
C SER A 20 2.51 -22.26 -4.19
N GLY A 21 2.24 -22.48 -2.89
CA GLY A 21 3.16 -23.22 -2.00
C GLY A 21 4.03 -22.36 -1.08
N LEU A 22 3.78 -21.04 -0.98
CA LEU A 22 4.43 -20.17 0.02
C LEU A 22 3.41 -19.58 1.01
N PRO A 23 2.94 -20.35 2.01
CA PRO A 23 1.95 -19.88 2.98
C PRO A 23 2.37 -18.59 3.68
N GLY A 24 1.44 -17.64 3.81
CA GLY A 24 1.70 -16.34 4.45
C GLY A 24 2.49 -15.33 3.60
N PHE A 25 2.81 -15.65 2.34
CA PHE A 25 3.44 -14.70 1.43
C PHE A 25 2.48 -13.57 1.07
N ASP A 26 2.83 -12.34 1.45
CA ASP A 26 2.12 -11.12 1.07
C ASP A 26 3.13 -9.97 0.94
N VAL A 27 3.46 -9.63 -0.31
CA VAL A 27 4.37 -8.53 -0.64
C VAL A 27 3.73 -7.73 -1.76
N THR A 28 3.15 -6.60 -1.39
CA THR A 28 2.54 -5.65 -2.32
C THR A 28 3.28 -4.34 -2.28
N GLY A 29 3.46 -3.74 -3.46
CA GLY A 29 3.90 -2.36 -3.56
C GLY A 29 2.77 -1.44 -3.12
N TRP A 30 3.11 -0.36 -2.44
CA TRP A 30 2.15 0.64 -2.00
C TRP A 30 2.69 2.04 -2.26
N TYR A 31 1.76 2.97 -2.41
CA TYR A 31 2.04 4.40 -2.53
C TYR A 31 1.27 5.15 -1.45
N GLY A 32 1.86 6.24 -0.96
CA GLY A 32 1.23 7.09 0.02
C GLY A 32 1.78 8.50 -0.02
N MET A 33 1.08 9.42 0.64
CA MET A 33 1.45 10.82 0.74
C MET A 33 1.96 11.13 2.14
N LEU A 34 3.11 11.81 2.20
CA LEU A 34 3.73 12.27 3.44
C LEU A 34 3.82 13.80 3.40
N VAL A 35 3.78 14.40 4.58
CA VAL A 35 4.01 15.85 4.78
C VAL A 35 5.12 16.04 5.80
N PRO A 36 5.78 17.21 5.83
CA PRO A 36 6.80 17.50 6.83
C PRO A 36 6.30 17.30 8.27
N ALA A 37 7.17 16.82 9.15
CA ALA A 37 6.86 16.70 10.57
C ALA A 37 6.50 18.08 11.16
N GLY A 38 5.46 18.13 12.00
CA GLY A 38 4.94 19.37 12.58
C GLY A 38 3.98 20.15 11.67
N THR A 39 3.62 19.62 10.49
CA THR A 39 2.55 20.23 9.68
C THR A 39 1.25 20.36 10.50
N ALA A 40 0.63 21.54 10.47
CA ALA A 40 -0.55 21.82 11.27
C ALA A 40 -1.73 20.90 10.90
N GLN A 41 -2.44 20.38 11.90
CA GLN A 41 -3.55 19.44 11.73
C GLN A 41 -4.62 19.90 10.73
N PRO A 42 -5.04 21.19 10.69
CA PRO A 42 -5.99 21.64 9.67
C PRO A 42 -5.49 21.49 8.22
N VAL A 43 -4.19 21.63 8.00
CA VAL A 43 -3.57 21.44 6.68
C VAL A 43 -3.56 19.96 6.30
N VAL A 44 -3.21 19.08 7.24
CA VAL A 44 -3.25 17.62 7.05
C VAL A 44 -4.67 17.16 6.71
N ALA A 45 -5.66 17.63 7.47
CA ALA A 45 -7.06 17.29 7.25
C ALA A 45 -7.56 17.76 5.87
N LYS A 46 -7.17 18.97 5.45
CA LYS A 46 -7.52 19.48 4.11
C LYS A 46 -6.91 18.61 3.00
N LEU A 47 -5.61 18.33 3.07
CA LEU A 47 -4.92 17.51 2.07
C LEU A 47 -5.51 16.10 2.00
N HIS A 48 -5.77 15.47 3.15
CA HIS A 48 -6.43 14.17 3.22
C HIS A 48 -7.82 14.20 2.56
N GLY A 49 -8.61 15.23 2.84
CA GLY A 49 -9.94 15.39 2.25
C GLY A 49 -9.90 15.56 0.74
N ASP A 50 -8.95 16.35 0.23
CA ASP A 50 -8.78 16.58 -1.21
C ASP A 50 -8.30 15.31 -1.93
N VAL A 51 -7.32 14.60 -1.37
CA VAL A 51 -6.80 13.34 -1.93
C VAL A 51 -7.87 12.24 -1.92
N THR A 52 -8.58 12.08 -0.80
CA THR A 52 -9.64 11.05 -0.69
C THR A 52 -10.77 11.32 -1.68
N ARG A 53 -11.10 12.60 -1.93
CA ARG A 53 -12.06 12.98 -2.97
C ARG A 53 -11.56 12.62 -4.36
N ALA A 54 -10.30 12.91 -4.67
CA ALA A 54 -9.71 12.56 -5.95
C ALA A 54 -9.70 11.04 -6.18
N LEU A 55 -9.35 10.25 -5.17
CA LEU A 55 -9.37 8.77 -5.26
C LEU A 55 -10.77 8.18 -5.48
N ARG A 56 -11.83 8.92 -5.13
CA ARG A 56 -13.22 8.53 -5.36
C ARG A 56 -13.77 9.03 -6.70
N ALA A 57 -13.04 9.89 -7.41
CA ALA A 57 -13.44 10.31 -8.74
C ALA A 57 -13.40 9.09 -9.69
N PRO A 58 -14.47 8.81 -10.47
CA PRO A 58 -14.55 7.62 -11.30
C PRO A 58 -13.35 7.44 -12.22
N GLU A 59 -12.94 8.50 -12.92
CA GLU A 59 -11.78 8.51 -13.82
C GLU A 59 -10.46 8.10 -13.14
N VAL A 60 -10.24 8.56 -11.90
CA VAL A 60 -9.04 8.24 -11.12
C VAL A 60 -9.12 6.80 -10.62
N HIS A 61 -10.27 6.41 -10.09
CA HIS A 61 -10.50 5.07 -9.58
C HIS A 61 -10.35 4.02 -10.68
N GLU A 62 -10.96 4.26 -11.85
CA GLU A 62 -10.89 3.38 -13.02
C GLU A 62 -9.48 3.26 -13.56
N ARG A 63 -8.76 4.38 -13.70
CA ARG A 63 -7.37 4.34 -14.19
C ARG A 63 -6.47 3.54 -13.24
N LEU A 64 -6.53 3.82 -11.94
CA LEU A 64 -5.73 3.10 -10.94
C LEU A 64 -6.11 1.62 -10.88
N SER A 65 -7.40 1.30 -10.89
CA SER A 65 -7.88 -0.08 -10.87
C SER A 65 -7.49 -0.84 -12.14
N GLY A 66 -7.53 -0.20 -13.31
CA GLY A 66 -7.10 -0.77 -14.58
C GLY A 66 -5.60 -1.05 -14.63
N GLU A 67 -4.80 -0.27 -13.91
CA GLU A 67 -3.36 -0.50 -13.70
C GLU A 67 -3.09 -1.55 -12.59
N GLY A 68 -4.13 -2.12 -11.98
CA GLY A 68 -4.03 -3.14 -10.92
C GLY A 68 -3.78 -2.59 -9.51
N ALA A 69 -3.88 -1.27 -9.32
CA ALA A 69 -3.81 -0.64 -8.01
C ALA A 69 -5.18 -0.63 -7.31
N GLU A 70 -5.18 -0.63 -5.98
CA GLU A 70 -6.40 -0.52 -5.17
C GLU A 70 -6.43 0.83 -4.45
N PRO A 71 -7.33 1.76 -4.82
CA PRO A 71 -7.48 3.03 -4.11
C PRO A 71 -7.97 2.81 -2.66
N VAL A 72 -7.16 3.20 -1.66
CA VAL A 72 -7.49 2.99 -0.23
C VAL A 72 -8.08 4.24 0.42
N GLY A 73 -7.37 5.38 0.40
CA GLY A 73 -7.85 6.65 0.98
C GLY A 73 -8.18 6.58 2.48
N ASN A 74 -7.43 5.80 3.25
CA ASN A 74 -7.64 5.61 4.68
C ASN A 74 -7.30 6.88 5.50
N ALA A 75 -7.66 6.88 6.79
CA ALA A 75 -7.35 8.00 7.68
C ALA A 75 -5.83 8.15 7.90
N PRO A 76 -5.31 9.37 8.13
CA PRO A 76 -3.88 9.60 8.39
C PRO A 76 -3.31 8.72 9.52
N GLU A 77 -4.08 8.48 10.58
CA GLU A 77 -3.67 7.64 11.70
C GLU A 77 -3.55 6.17 11.31
N GLN A 78 -4.44 5.70 10.43
CA GLN A 78 -4.39 4.34 9.89
C GLN A 78 -3.18 4.17 8.97
N PHE A 79 -2.87 5.17 8.16
CA PHE A 79 -1.67 5.16 7.33
C PHE A 79 -0.39 5.19 8.17
N ALA A 80 -0.35 5.98 9.25
CA ALA A 80 0.76 5.97 10.20
C ALA A 80 0.95 4.62 10.89
N ALA A 81 -0.13 3.93 11.25
CA ALA A 81 -0.06 2.57 11.79
C ALA A 81 0.50 1.58 10.76
N PHE A 82 0.02 1.65 9.52
CA PHE A 82 0.51 0.82 8.41
C PHE A 82 2.02 1.00 8.16
N LEU A 83 2.52 2.24 8.13
CA LEU A 83 3.95 2.52 7.96
C LEU A 83 4.81 1.88 9.06
N ARG A 84 4.34 1.85 10.31
CA ARG A 84 5.07 1.18 11.40
C ARG A 84 5.16 -0.33 11.15
N VAL A 85 4.05 -0.95 10.76
CA VAL A 85 4.02 -2.39 10.46
C VAL A 85 4.94 -2.73 9.29
N GLU A 86 4.84 -1.99 8.19
CA GLU A 86 5.70 -2.21 7.00
C GLU A 86 7.18 -1.98 7.32
N THR A 87 7.51 -0.95 8.09
CA THR A 87 8.89 -0.68 8.52
C THR A 87 9.45 -1.87 9.32
N LEU A 88 8.69 -2.42 10.27
CA LEU A 88 9.11 -3.57 11.06
C LEU A 88 9.28 -4.83 10.21
N LYS A 89 8.34 -5.09 9.30
CA LYS A 89 8.38 -6.20 8.34
C LYS A 89 9.64 -6.13 7.48
N TRP A 90 9.89 -5.00 6.83
CA TRP A 90 11.03 -4.83 5.93
C TRP A 90 12.36 -4.81 6.67
N ALA A 91 12.43 -4.25 7.88
CA ALA A 91 13.63 -4.33 8.71
C ALA A 91 13.98 -5.79 9.06
N LYS A 92 12.98 -6.65 9.31
CA LYS A 92 13.21 -8.09 9.51
C LYS A 92 13.73 -8.75 8.23
N VAL A 93 13.08 -8.51 7.08
CA VAL A 93 13.50 -9.07 5.79
C VAL A 93 14.95 -8.70 5.47
N ILE A 94 15.32 -7.43 5.62
CA ILE A 94 16.69 -6.94 5.37
C ILE A 94 17.71 -7.69 6.24
N ARG A 95 17.42 -7.85 7.54
CA ARG A 95 18.31 -8.57 8.47
C ARG A 95 18.44 -10.04 8.11
N ASP A 96 17.33 -10.72 7.87
CA ASP A 96 17.30 -12.16 7.57
C ASP A 96 18.00 -12.46 6.24
N ALA A 97 17.89 -11.56 5.26
CA ALA A 97 18.50 -11.70 3.93
C ALA A 97 19.97 -11.21 3.89
N GLY A 98 20.50 -10.64 4.97
CA GLY A 98 21.88 -10.12 5.01
C GLY A 98 22.13 -8.92 4.08
N VAL A 99 21.08 -8.21 3.66
CA VAL A 99 21.17 -7.04 2.77
C VAL A 99 21.82 -5.88 3.51
N ARG A 100 22.79 -5.21 2.88
CA ARG A 100 23.49 -4.04 3.43
C ARG A 100 23.26 -2.81 2.55
N PRO A 101 23.16 -1.61 3.14
CA PRO A 101 23.31 -0.40 2.37
C PRO A 101 24.70 -0.39 1.72
N ASN A 102 24.73 0.02 0.46
CA ASN A 102 25.93 0.25 -0.32
C ASN A 102 26.70 1.48 0.16
#